data_AF-A0A4Y2LPM0-F1
#
_entry.id   AF-A0A4Y2LPM0-F1
#
_cell.length_a   1.000
_cell.length_b   1.000
_cell.length_c   1.000
_cell.angle_alpha   90.00
_cell.angle_beta   90.00
_cell.angle_gamma   90.00
#
_symmetry.space_group_name_H-M   'P 1'
#
loop_
_entity.id
_entity.type
_entity.pdbx_description
1 polymer ?
#
loop_
_entity_poly.entity_id
_entity_poly.type
_entity_poly.pdbx_seq_one_letter_code
_entity_poly.pdbx_strand_id
1 'polypeptide(L)'
;MLKCSDLLEAKLGFFISVASEVQGFLMKFQAGKPVAPFLYEAMYLMLHSLMKRFIKHCVLEKNNSTIKLMEVDVTQKCNLLPITDANIGFAARHSLNERKASDTVKSNFKKECFSFLQKITLKLIERNSLRFKLFRGIRCLSPNILISASSSSCVQKIELALDTFVDCHQMTAVTADKVKSKFCKFIASPYVKKEMLEFKYE
;
A
#
# COMPACT_ATOMS: atom_id res chain seq x y z
N MET A 1 -37.34 -9.54 19.47
CA MET A 1 -36.37 -10.25 18.62
C MET A 1 -35.88 -9.26 17.57
N LEU A 2 -34.65 -8.76 17.71
CA LEU A 2 -34.06 -7.83 16.73
C LEU A 2 -33.96 -8.56 15.38
N LYS A 3 -34.72 -8.12 14.37
CA LYS A 3 -34.50 -8.57 12.99
C LYS A 3 -33.09 -8.14 12.60
N CYS A 4 -32.13 -9.07 12.61
CA CYS A 4 -30.86 -8.87 11.91
C CYS A 4 -31.17 -8.44 10.49
N SER A 5 -30.61 -7.31 10.03
CA SER A 5 -30.89 -6.81 8.69
C SER A 5 -30.64 -7.91 7.66
N ASP A 6 -31.50 -8.04 6.64
CA ASP A 6 -31.41 -9.09 5.62
C ASP A 6 -30.07 -9.15 4.87
N LEU A 7 -29.23 -8.11 5.03
CA LEU A 7 -27.91 -7.97 4.43
C LEU A 7 -26.75 -8.08 5.43
N LEU A 8 -27.00 -8.48 6.68
CA LEU A 8 -25.95 -8.47 7.72
C LEU A 8 -24.76 -9.36 7.33
N GLU A 9 -25.01 -10.58 6.89
CA GLU A 9 -23.95 -11.51 6.45
C GLU A 9 -23.17 -10.94 5.27
N ALA A 10 -23.85 -10.33 4.30
CA ALA A 10 -23.19 -9.71 3.15
C ALA A 10 -22.30 -8.53 3.58
N LYS A 11 -22.79 -7.70 4.52
CA LYS A 11 -22.03 -6.59 5.11
C LYS A 11 -20.80 -7.10 5.86
N LEU A 12 -20.96 -8.08 6.75
CA LEU A 12 -19.84 -8.69 7.48
C LEU A 12 -18.81 -9.31 6.54
N GLY A 13 -19.28 -10.06 5.53
CA GLY A 13 -18.41 -10.65 4.51
C GLY A 13 -17.60 -9.60 3.74
N PHE A 14 -18.21 -8.46 3.40
CA PHE A 14 -17.52 -7.34 2.76
C PHE A 14 -16.46 -6.74 3.70
N PHE A 15 -16.84 -6.43 4.94
CA PHE A 15 -15.93 -5.83 5.92
C PHE A 15 -14.74 -6.73 6.23
N ILE A 16 -14.96 -8.02 6.48
CA ILE A 16 -13.89 -9.00 6.69
C ILE A 16 -12.97 -9.02 5.48
N SER A 17 -13.54 -9.06 4.27
CA SER A 17 -12.75 -9.12 3.04
C SER A 17 -11.87 -7.88 2.84
N VAL A 18 -12.36 -6.68 3.17
CA VAL A 18 -11.54 -5.46 3.13
C VAL A 18 -10.51 -5.42 4.26
N ALA A 19 -10.90 -5.83 5.47
CA ALA A 19 -10.00 -5.87 6.62
C ALA A 19 -8.79 -6.79 6.37
N SER A 20 -8.99 -7.95 5.75
CA SER A 20 -7.91 -8.88 5.39
C SER A 20 -6.86 -8.25 4.46
N GLU A 21 -7.24 -7.30 3.61
CA GLU A 21 -6.28 -6.61 2.72
C GLU A 21 -5.40 -5.61 3.47
N VAL A 22 -5.90 -5.04 4.57
CA VAL A 22 -5.17 -4.09 5.42
C VAL A 22 -4.39 -4.82 6.52
N GLN A 23 -4.85 -6.00 6.94
CA GLN A 23 -4.29 -6.75 8.05
C GLN A 23 -2.79 -7.07 7.87
N GLY A 24 -2.38 -7.57 6.69
CA GLY A 24 -0.99 -7.90 6.42
C GLY A 24 -0.04 -6.70 6.57
N PHE A 25 -0.50 -5.52 6.13
CA PHE A 25 0.22 -4.27 6.33
C PHE A 25 0.35 -3.95 7.83
N LEU A 26 -0.76 -3.95 8.57
CA LEU A 26 -0.76 -3.62 10.00
C LEU A 26 0.13 -4.55 10.80
N MET A 27 -0.01 -5.87 10.62
CA MET A 27 0.81 -6.85 11.33
C MET A 27 2.31 -6.62 11.08
N LYS A 28 2.70 -6.31 9.84
CA LYS A 28 4.10 -6.05 9.51
C LYS A 28 4.65 -4.82 10.24
N PHE A 29 3.92 -3.70 10.23
CA PHE A 29 4.41 -2.43 10.79
C PHE A 29 4.13 -2.24 12.29
N GLN A 30 3.34 -3.13 12.90
CA GLN A 30 3.06 -3.14 14.35
C GLN A 30 3.85 -4.23 15.11
N ALA A 31 4.74 -4.97 14.43
CA ALA A 31 5.52 -6.06 15.01
C ALA A 31 6.75 -5.63 15.83
N GLY A 32 7.03 -4.32 15.98
CA GLY A 32 8.22 -3.83 16.70
C GLY A 32 9.58 -4.13 16.04
N LYS A 33 9.57 -4.60 14.78
CA LYS A 33 10.78 -4.88 13.98
C LYS A 33 11.19 -3.67 13.13
N PRO A 34 12.47 -3.52 12.72
CA PRO A 34 12.95 -2.40 11.89
C PRO A 34 12.51 -2.51 10.42
N VAL A 35 11.20 -2.45 10.17
CA VAL A 35 10.60 -2.74 8.85
C VAL A 35 10.35 -1.50 7.99
N ALA A 36 10.72 -0.32 8.49
CA ALA A 36 10.49 0.95 7.82
C ALA A 36 10.98 0.99 6.36
N PRO A 37 12.10 0.33 5.96
CA PRO A 37 12.50 0.27 4.56
C PRO A 37 11.48 -0.36 3.60
N PHE A 38 10.66 -1.30 4.08
CA PHE A 38 9.67 -2.03 3.27
C PHE A 38 8.33 -1.31 3.14
N LEU A 39 8.20 -0.13 3.73
CA LEU A 39 6.94 0.61 3.80
C LEU A 39 6.45 1.01 2.41
N TYR A 40 7.37 1.37 1.53
CA TYR A 40 7.04 1.83 0.18
C TYR A 40 6.31 0.73 -0.63
N GLU A 41 6.84 -0.49 -0.61
CA GLU A 41 6.31 -1.65 -1.32
C GLU A 41 5.05 -2.20 -0.65
N ALA A 42 5.04 -2.28 0.68
CA ALA A 42 3.86 -2.75 1.41
C ALA A 42 2.65 -1.83 1.20
N MET A 43 2.87 -0.51 1.14
CA MET A 43 1.81 0.45 0.80
C MET A 43 1.32 0.28 -0.63
N TYR A 44 2.22 0.04 -1.59
CA TYR A 44 1.82 -0.25 -2.97
C TYR A 44 0.89 -1.46 -3.03
N LEU A 45 1.29 -2.58 -2.42
CA LEU A 45 0.52 -3.82 -2.47
C LEU A 45 -0.86 -3.65 -1.84
N MET A 46 -0.94 -2.99 -0.68
CA MET A 46 -2.21 -2.70 0.00
C MET A 46 -3.12 -1.81 -0.84
N LEU A 47 -2.61 -0.66 -1.33
CA LEU A 47 -3.40 0.26 -2.14
C LEU A 47 -3.83 -0.39 -3.46
N HIS A 48 -2.92 -1.09 -4.14
CA HIS A 48 -3.21 -1.76 -5.40
C HIS A 48 -4.27 -2.85 -5.21
N SER A 49 -4.21 -3.61 -4.11
CA SER A 49 -5.22 -4.61 -3.79
C SER A 49 -6.60 -4.00 -3.51
N LEU A 50 -6.68 -2.86 -2.84
CA LEU A 50 -7.95 -2.19 -2.60
C LEU A 50 -8.48 -1.57 -3.90
N MET A 51 -7.63 -0.88 -4.65
CA MET A 51 -8.00 -0.14 -5.85
C MET A 51 -8.44 -1.06 -6.99
N LYS A 52 -7.82 -2.24 -7.19
CA LYS A 52 -8.27 -3.21 -8.22
C LYS A 52 -9.73 -3.65 -8.07
N ARG A 53 -10.35 -3.42 -6.91
CA ARG A 53 -11.76 -3.73 -6.69
C ARG A 53 -12.72 -2.76 -7.37
N PHE A 54 -12.30 -1.53 -7.65
CA PHE A 54 -13.20 -0.48 -8.11
C PHE A 54 -12.58 0.50 -9.12
N ILE A 55 -11.28 0.38 -9.40
CA ILE A 55 -10.53 1.13 -10.42
C ILE A 55 -10.26 0.23 -11.62
N LYS A 56 -10.35 0.80 -12.82
CA LYS A 56 -10.09 0.09 -14.09
C LYS A 56 -8.64 -0.43 -14.14
N HIS A 57 -8.48 -1.63 -14.70
CA HIS A 57 -7.18 -2.28 -14.86
C HIS A 57 -6.16 -1.39 -15.60
N CYS A 58 -6.56 -0.80 -16.73
CA CYS A 58 -5.69 0.05 -17.55
C CYS A 58 -5.20 1.31 -16.82
N VAL A 59 -5.90 1.76 -15.77
CA VAL A 59 -5.44 2.86 -14.91
C VAL A 59 -4.37 2.37 -13.95
N LEU A 60 -4.54 1.18 -13.37
CA LEU A 60 -3.56 0.59 -12.46
C LEU A 60 -2.25 0.23 -13.16
N GLU A 61 -2.32 -0.32 -14.37
CA GLU A 61 -1.12 -0.64 -15.18
C GLU A 61 -0.27 0.59 -15.48
N LYS A 62 -0.92 1.73 -15.76
CA LYS A 62 -0.23 3.01 -15.99
C LYS A 62 0.40 3.57 -14.71
N ASN A 63 -0.14 3.22 -13.54
CA ASN A 63 0.25 3.74 -12.24
C ASN A 63 0.97 2.68 -11.39
N ASN A 64 2.04 2.12 -11.97
CA ASN A 64 2.81 0.98 -11.45
C ASN A 64 3.80 1.30 -10.31
N SER A 65 3.63 2.40 -9.59
CA SER A 65 4.49 2.75 -8.45
C SER A 65 3.66 3.37 -7.34
N THR A 66 4.10 3.27 -6.09
CA THR A 66 3.34 3.77 -4.93
C THR A 66 2.95 5.24 -5.07
N ILE A 67 3.88 6.11 -5.51
CA ILE A 67 3.61 7.54 -5.69
C ILE A 67 2.53 7.76 -6.76
N LYS A 68 2.71 7.18 -7.96
CA LYS A 68 1.73 7.28 -9.05
C LYS A 68 0.35 6.75 -8.64
N LEU A 69 0.33 5.66 -7.88
CA LEU A 69 -0.92 5.06 -7.41
C LEU A 69 -1.65 5.98 -6.42
N MET A 70 -0.92 6.70 -5.56
CA MET A 70 -1.47 7.71 -4.64
C MET A 70 -2.02 8.95 -5.36
N GLU A 71 -1.55 9.22 -6.59
CA GLU A 71 -2.00 10.34 -7.43
C GLU A 71 -3.27 10.02 -8.24
N VAL A 72 -3.68 8.75 -8.29
CA VAL A 72 -4.91 8.36 -8.99
C VAL A 72 -6.12 8.97 -8.27
N ASP A 73 -6.88 9.80 -8.98
CA ASP A 73 -8.17 10.25 -8.50
C ASP A 73 -9.18 9.09 -8.49
N VAL A 74 -9.46 8.60 -7.29
CA VAL A 74 -10.40 7.50 -7.01
C VAL A 74 -11.87 7.92 -7.02
N THR A 75 -12.16 9.19 -7.29
CA THR A 75 -13.52 9.74 -7.45
C THR A 75 -13.85 10.04 -8.90
N GLN A 76 -12.82 10.19 -9.75
CA GLN A 76 -12.96 10.50 -11.15
C GLN A 76 -13.57 9.34 -11.95
N LYS A 77 -14.76 9.56 -12.54
CA LYS A 77 -15.55 8.54 -13.25
C LYS A 77 -14.78 7.79 -14.34
N CYS A 78 -13.88 8.44 -15.07
CA CYS A 78 -13.12 7.77 -16.13
C CYS A 78 -12.18 6.68 -15.60
N ASN A 79 -11.78 6.77 -14.33
CA ASN A 79 -10.89 5.82 -13.67
C ASN A 79 -11.63 4.62 -13.08
N LEU A 80 -12.93 4.75 -12.85
CA LEU A 80 -13.73 3.81 -12.05
C LEU A 80 -14.33 2.68 -12.89
N LEU A 81 -14.41 1.50 -12.30
CA LEU A 81 -15.26 0.42 -12.80
C LEU A 81 -16.74 0.83 -12.67
N PRO A 82 -17.63 0.29 -13.53
CA PRO A 82 -19.06 0.32 -13.26
C PRO A 82 -19.35 -0.28 -11.88
N ILE A 83 -20.33 0.28 -11.16
CA ILE A 83 -20.69 -0.17 -9.79
C ILE A 83 -21.12 -1.65 -9.80
N THR A 84 -21.69 -2.13 -10.90
CA THR A 84 -22.09 -3.53 -11.09
C THR A 84 -20.92 -4.50 -11.02
N ASP A 85 -19.74 -4.04 -11.45
CA ASP A 85 -18.53 -4.83 -11.69
C ASP A 85 -17.53 -4.70 -10.54
N ALA A 86 -17.81 -3.82 -9.57
CA ALA A 86 -16.96 -3.65 -8.41
C ALA A 86 -16.90 -4.92 -7.55
N ASN A 87 -15.69 -5.27 -7.13
CA ASN A 87 -15.43 -6.47 -6.34
C ASN A 87 -15.76 -6.24 -4.86
N ILE A 88 -16.92 -6.74 -4.43
CA ILE A 88 -17.37 -6.72 -3.03
C ILE A 88 -16.83 -7.88 -2.20
N GLY A 89 -15.99 -8.75 -2.76
CA GLY A 89 -15.46 -9.94 -2.09
C GLY A 89 -16.37 -11.16 -2.22
N PHE A 90 -15.78 -12.34 -2.05
CA PHE A 90 -16.44 -13.62 -2.31
C PHE A 90 -17.62 -13.86 -1.35
N ALA A 91 -17.39 -13.72 -0.04
CA ALA A 91 -18.41 -13.96 0.99
C ALA A 91 -19.61 -13.02 0.82
N ALA A 92 -19.36 -11.72 0.62
CA ALA A 92 -20.43 -10.75 0.42
C ALA A 92 -21.29 -11.07 -0.81
N ARG A 93 -20.63 -11.41 -1.93
CA ARG A 93 -21.31 -11.80 -3.18
C ARG A 93 -22.15 -13.05 -3.00
N HIS A 94 -21.61 -14.07 -2.33
CA HIS A 94 -22.32 -15.32 -2.05
C HIS A 94 -23.60 -15.06 -1.23
N SER A 95 -23.45 -14.43 -0.07
CA SER A 95 -24.59 -14.10 0.80
C SER A 95 -25.61 -13.20 0.11
N LEU A 96 -25.18 -12.26 -0.73
CA LEU A 96 -26.11 -11.39 -1.48
C LEU A 96 -26.94 -12.18 -2.52
N ASN A 97 -26.36 -13.22 -3.12
CA ASN A 97 -27.02 -14.04 -4.13
C ASN A 97 -28.02 -15.03 -3.53
N GLU A 98 -27.72 -15.60 -2.36
CA GLU A 98 -28.62 -16.52 -1.64
C GLU A 98 -29.88 -15.82 -1.09
N ARG A 99 -29.79 -14.50 -0.85
CA ARG A 99 -30.90 -13.71 -0.33
C ARG A 99 -31.89 -13.37 -1.44
N LYS A 100 -33.19 -13.58 -1.15
CA LYS A 100 -34.34 -13.11 -1.95
C LYS A 100 -34.56 -11.60 -1.80
N ALA A 101 -33.50 -10.80 -1.77
CA ALA A 101 -33.58 -9.35 -1.76
C ALA A 101 -33.94 -8.83 -3.17
N SER A 102 -34.68 -7.72 -3.24
CA SER A 102 -34.96 -7.07 -4.52
C SER A 102 -33.70 -6.52 -5.19
N ASP A 103 -33.73 -6.36 -6.51
CA ASP A 103 -32.60 -5.82 -7.27
C ASP A 103 -32.23 -4.40 -6.82
N THR A 104 -33.21 -3.60 -6.40
CA THR A 104 -32.99 -2.27 -5.81
C THR A 104 -32.15 -2.35 -4.54
N VAL A 105 -32.44 -3.30 -3.65
CA VAL A 105 -31.69 -3.51 -2.40
C VAL A 105 -30.26 -3.99 -2.70
N LYS A 106 -30.11 -4.94 -3.63
CA LYS A 106 -28.78 -5.43 -4.06
C LYS A 106 -27.94 -4.33 -4.70
N SER A 107 -28.56 -3.49 -5.54
CA SER A 107 -27.90 -2.34 -6.19
C SER A 107 -27.46 -1.29 -5.16
N ASN A 108 -28.31 -0.95 -4.20
CA ASN A 108 -27.96 0.00 -3.13
C ASN A 108 -26.82 -0.53 -2.26
N PHE A 109 -26.82 -1.81 -1.91
CA PHE A 109 -25.71 -2.43 -1.19
C PHE A 109 -24.38 -2.34 -1.97
N LYS A 110 -24.39 -2.62 -3.28
CA LYS A 110 -23.18 -2.45 -4.12
C LYS A 110 -22.70 -0.99 -4.14
N LYS A 111 -23.61 -0.01 -4.21
CA LYS A 111 -23.26 1.43 -4.12
C LYS A 111 -22.61 1.76 -2.77
N GLU A 112 -23.13 1.23 -1.66
CA GLU A 112 -22.55 1.40 -0.34
C GLU A 112 -21.13 0.83 -0.27
N CYS A 113 -20.93 -0.40 -0.76
CA CYS A 113 -19.60 -1.05 -0.82
C CYS A 113 -18.62 -0.25 -1.68
N PHE A 114 -19.06 0.22 -2.84
CA PHE A 114 -18.26 1.05 -3.73
C PHE A 114 -17.80 2.33 -3.04
N SER A 115 -18.75 3.05 -2.41
CA SER A 115 -18.46 4.28 -1.67
C SER A 115 -17.50 4.02 -0.51
N PHE A 116 -17.65 2.88 0.18
CA PHE A 116 -16.73 2.48 1.25
C PHE A 116 -15.31 2.28 0.71
N LEU A 117 -15.14 1.54 -0.40
CA LEU A 117 -13.83 1.30 -1.03
C LEU A 117 -13.13 2.61 -1.44
N GLN A 118 -13.88 3.58 -1.97
CA GLN A 118 -13.36 4.91 -2.27
C GLN A 118 -12.89 5.63 -1.00
N LYS A 119 -13.75 5.67 0.03
CA LYS A 119 -13.46 6.38 1.29
C LYS A 119 -12.26 5.80 2.04
N ILE A 120 -12.17 4.47 2.16
CA ILE A 120 -11.02 3.84 2.83
C ILE A 120 -9.73 4.10 2.05
N THR A 121 -9.76 4.03 0.72
CA THR A 121 -8.59 4.30 -0.13
C THR A 121 -8.13 5.76 0.02
N LEU A 122 -9.06 6.72 -0.07
CA LEU A 122 -8.77 8.14 0.17
C LEU A 122 -8.15 8.35 1.56
N LYS A 123 -8.70 7.70 2.59
CA LYS A 123 -8.19 7.87 3.95
C LYS A 123 -6.78 7.30 4.13
N LEU A 124 -6.48 6.17 3.48
CA LEU A 124 -5.13 5.59 3.47
C LEU A 124 -4.13 6.48 2.72
N ILE A 125 -4.55 7.08 1.61
CA ILE A 125 -3.73 8.05 0.87
C ILE A 125 -3.52 9.31 1.72
N GLU A 126 -4.55 9.88 2.35
CA GLU A 126 -4.44 11.07 3.21
C GLU A 126 -3.46 10.86 4.38
N ARG A 127 -3.49 9.67 4.98
CA ARG A 127 -2.65 9.32 6.14
C ARG A 127 -1.27 8.76 5.77
N ASN A 128 -0.91 8.77 4.49
CA ASN A 128 0.32 8.12 4.03
C ASN A 128 1.57 8.73 4.68
N SER A 129 2.51 7.86 5.10
CA SER A 129 3.81 8.25 5.66
C SER A 129 4.83 8.63 4.58
N LEU A 130 4.59 8.27 3.31
CA LEU A 130 5.49 8.59 2.19
C LEU A 130 5.56 10.08 1.86
N ARG A 131 4.66 10.90 2.41
CA ARG A 131 4.79 12.37 2.41
C ARG A 131 6.10 12.84 3.06
N PHE A 132 6.60 12.11 4.05
CA PHE A 132 7.84 12.47 4.73
C PHE A 132 9.07 12.05 3.92
N LYS A 133 10.05 12.95 3.82
CA LYS A 133 11.30 12.72 3.09
C LYS A 133 12.03 11.46 3.58
N LEU A 134 12.04 11.24 4.89
CA LEU A 134 12.66 10.08 5.52
C LEU A 134 12.21 8.76 4.89
N PHE A 135 10.91 8.51 4.80
CA PHE A 135 10.39 7.24 4.25
C PHE A 135 10.68 7.08 2.75
N ARG A 136 10.77 8.18 2.00
CA ARG A 136 11.19 8.17 0.59
C ARG A 136 12.69 7.88 0.41
N GLY A 137 13.49 8.24 1.40
CA GLY A 137 14.93 7.96 1.45
C GLY A 137 15.24 6.54 1.89
N ILE A 138 14.78 6.12 3.08
CA ILE A 138 15.14 4.81 3.67
C ILE A 138 14.66 3.59 2.87
N ARG A 139 13.74 3.76 1.91
CA ARG A 139 13.35 2.68 0.99
C ARG A 139 14.53 2.11 0.20
N CYS A 140 15.64 2.84 0.05
CA CYS A 140 16.86 2.30 -0.56
C CYS A 140 17.52 1.19 0.26
N LEU A 141 17.06 0.94 1.49
CA LEU A 141 17.50 -0.18 2.33
C LEU A 141 16.64 -1.43 2.10
N SER A 142 15.57 -1.35 1.29
CA SER A 142 14.81 -2.51 0.85
C SER A 142 15.66 -3.34 -0.14
N PRO A 143 15.81 -4.66 0.06
CA PRO A 143 16.51 -5.54 -0.86
C PRO A 143 16.00 -5.43 -2.30
N ASN A 144 14.68 -5.36 -2.49
CA ASN A 144 14.06 -5.21 -3.81
C ASN A 144 14.53 -3.93 -4.52
N ILE A 145 14.67 -2.83 -3.78
CA ILE A 145 15.15 -1.55 -4.33
C ILE A 145 16.66 -1.61 -4.59
N LEU A 146 17.43 -2.21 -3.68
CA LEU A 146 18.88 -2.38 -3.85
C LEU A 146 19.24 -3.20 -5.10
N ILE A 147 18.42 -4.21 -5.43
CA ILE A 147 18.62 -5.05 -6.61
C ILE A 147 18.18 -4.33 -7.90
N SER A 148 17.01 -3.68 -7.87
CA SER A 148 16.37 -3.16 -9.09
C SER A 148 16.82 -1.75 -9.48
N ALA A 149 17.27 -0.92 -8.53
CA ALA A 149 17.67 0.46 -8.81
C ALA A 149 19.18 0.57 -9.08
N SER A 150 19.57 1.63 -9.80
CA SER A 150 20.98 1.98 -9.96
C SER A 150 21.61 2.40 -8.63
N SER A 151 22.91 2.15 -8.46
CA SER A 151 23.66 2.57 -7.28
C SER A 151 23.53 4.08 -7.02
N SER A 152 23.60 4.90 -8.08
CA SER A 152 23.40 6.36 -7.97
C SER A 152 22.03 6.73 -7.41
N SER A 153 20.98 6.03 -7.83
CA SER A 153 19.62 6.26 -7.33
C SER A 153 19.45 5.82 -5.88
N CYS A 154 20.17 4.78 -5.42
CA CYS A 154 20.21 4.39 -4.02
C CYS A 154 20.96 5.41 -3.16
N VAL A 155 22.07 5.95 -3.67
CA VAL A 155 22.85 6.99 -2.97
C VAL A 155 22.01 8.26 -2.78
N GLN A 156 21.33 8.75 -3.82
CA GLN A 156 20.44 9.92 -3.68
C GLN A 156 19.33 9.72 -2.64
N LYS A 157 18.82 8.50 -2.51
CA LYS A 157 17.80 8.18 -1.52
C LYS A 157 18.37 8.12 -0.10
N ILE A 158 19.55 7.53 0.11
CA ILE A 158 20.15 7.53 1.45
C ILE A 158 20.53 8.95 1.86
N GLU A 159 21.01 9.80 0.94
CA GLU A 159 21.28 11.22 1.20
C GLU A 159 20.03 11.93 1.69
N LEU A 160 18.89 11.76 1.02
CA LEU A 160 17.61 12.33 1.46
C LEU A 160 17.24 11.92 2.91
N ALA A 161 17.52 10.67 3.29
CA ALA A 161 17.30 10.20 4.66
C ALA A 161 18.29 10.82 5.65
N LEU A 162 19.57 10.89 5.29
CA LEU A 162 20.63 11.49 6.09
C LEU A 162 20.40 12.98 6.34
N ASP A 163 20.03 13.74 5.31
CA ASP A 163 19.63 15.15 5.43
C ASP A 163 18.49 15.29 6.44
N THR A 164 17.47 14.43 6.34
CA THR A 164 16.34 14.44 7.29
C THR A 164 16.80 14.17 8.73
N PHE A 165 17.78 13.28 8.94
CA PHE A 165 18.31 13.02 10.29
C PHE A 165 19.16 14.16 10.83
N VAL A 166 19.94 14.84 9.97
CA VAL A 166 20.72 16.02 10.34
C VAL A 166 19.80 17.19 10.69
N ASP A 167 18.80 17.47 9.85
CA ASP A 167 17.80 18.52 10.06
C ASP A 167 17.03 18.32 11.37
N CYS A 168 16.77 17.07 11.76
CA CYS A 168 16.09 16.73 13.01
C CYS A 168 17.04 16.59 14.23
N HIS A 169 18.31 16.97 14.09
CA HIS A 169 19.36 16.84 15.11
C HIS A 169 19.52 15.40 15.67
N GLN A 170 19.17 14.39 14.88
CA GLN A 170 19.34 12.98 15.25
C GLN A 170 20.76 12.47 14.95
N MET A 171 21.50 13.17 14.08
CA MET A 171 22.92 12.92 13.82
C MET A 171 23.64 14.19 13.36
N THR A 172 24.97 14.19 13.44
CA THR A 172 25.80 15.27 12.90
C THR A 172 26.09 15.05 11.41
N ALA A 173 26.37 16.13 10.67
CA ALA A 173 26.78 16.06 9.27
C ALA A 173 28.03 15.18 9.06
N VAL A 174 29.01 15.26 9.97
CA VAL A 174 30.22 14.42 9.94
C VAL A 174 29.88 12.92 10.07
N THR A 175 28.90 12.58 10.89
CA THR A 175 28.43 11.18 10.99
C THR A 175 27.67 10.78 9.74
N ALA A 176 26.87 11.66 9.15
CA ALA A 176 26.17 11.41 7.89
C ALA A 176 27.16 11.09 6.74
N ASP A 177 28.25 11.85 6.61
CA ASP A 177 29.30 11.58 5.61
C ASP A 177 29.91 10.17 5.77
N LYS A 178 30.17 9.77 7.02
CA LYS A 178 30.67 8.42 7.33
C LYS A 178 29.65 7.34 6.95
N VAL A 179 28.37 7.55 7.24
CA VAL A 179 27.30 6.59 6.88
C VAL A 179 27.16 6.49 5.37
N LYS A 180 27.14 7.61 4.64
CA LYS A 180 27.11 7.64 3.18
C LYS A 180 28.28 6.88 2.58
N SER A 181 29.50 7.14 3.06
CA SER A 181 30.71 6.45 2.59
C SER A 181 30.62 4.93 2.80
N LYS A 182 30.15 4.49 3.98
CA LYS A 182 29.92 3.06 4.27
C LYS A 182 28.84 2.46 3.38
N PHE A 183 27.73 3.17 3.17
CA PHE A 183 26.65 2.72 2.30
C PHE A 183 27.11 2.55 0.85
N CYS A 184 27.90 3.49 0.31
CA CYS A 184 28.47 3.38 -1.03
C CYS A 184 29.33 2.12 -1.19
N LYS A 185 30.18 1.82 -0.19
CA LYS A 185 31.00 0.59 -0.18
C LYS A 185 30.12 -0.66 -0.09
N PHE A 186 29.06 -0.61 0.73
CA PHE A 186 28.12 -1.71 0.89
C PHE A 186 27.42 -2.06 -0.43
N ILE A 187 26.81 -1.09 -1.11
CA ILE A 187 26.08 -1.36 -2.37
C ILE A 187 27.00 -1.68 -3.56
N ALA A 188 28.29 -1.32 -3.49
CA ALA A 188 29.29 -1.68 -4.48
C ALA A 188 29.78 -3.13 -4.30
N SER A 189 29.54 -3.74 -3.14
CA SER A 189 29.97 -5.11 -2.87
C SER A 189 29.15 -6.11 -3.71
N PRO A 190 29.80 -6.99 -4.49
CA PRO A 190 29.10 -8.02 -5.26
C PRO A 190 28.41 -9.05 -4.37
N TYR A 191 28.92 -9.28 -3.15
CA TYR A 191 28.32 -10.19 -2.18
C TYR A 191 26.94 -9.71 -1.73
N VAL A 192 26.79 -8.41 -1.51
CA VAL A 192 25.53 -7.80 -1.07
C VAL A 192 24.43 -8.04 -2.09
N LYS A 193 24.70 -7.91 -3.39
CA LYS A 193 23.69 -8.21 -4.43
C LYS A 193 23.21 -9.65 -4.37
N LYS A 194 24.12 -10.60 -4.13
CA LYS A 194 23.77 -12.02 -4.01
C LYS A 194 22.90 -12.27 -2.78
N GLU A 195 23.29 -11.77 -1.61
CA GLU A 195 22.50 -11.94 -0.38
C GLU A 195 21.12 -11.28 -0.49
N MET A 196 21.04 -10.09 -1.07
CA MET A 196 19.76 -9.40 -1.25
C MET A 196 18.81 -10.18 -2.15
N LEU A 197 19.31 -10.95 -3.14
CA LEU A 197 18.48 -11.80 -4.01
C LEU A 197 17.88 -12.99 -3.26
N GLU A 198 18.62 -13.51 -2.27
CA GLU A 198 18.20 -14.64 -1.44
C GLU A 198 17.35 -14.18 -0.24
N PHE A 199 17.27 -12.88 0.02
CA PHE A 199 16.55 -12.32 1.16
C PHE A 199 15.05 -12.64 1.10
N LYS A 200 14.58 -13.40 2.09
CA LYS A 200 13.16 -13.64 2.34
C LYS A 200 12.77 -12.94 3.63
N TYR A 201 11.72 -12.14 3.54
CA TYR A 201 11.11 -11.54 4.71
C TYR A 201 10.15 -12.55 5.33
N GLU A 202 10.57 -13.23 6.39
CA GLU A 202 9.73 -14.13 7.22
C GLU A 202 8.83 -13.34 8.19
#